data_AF-A0A8S9B2F0-F1
#
_entry.id   AF-A0A8S9B2F0-F1
#
_cell.length_a   1.000
_cell.length_b   1.000
_cell.length_c   1.000
_cell.angle_alpha   90.00
_cell.angle_beta   90.00
_cell.angle_gamma   90.00
#
_symmetry.space_group_name_H-M   'P 1'
#
loop_
_entity.id
_entity.type
_entity.pdbx_description
1 polymer ?
#
loop_
_entity_poly.entity_id
_entity_poly.type
_entity_poly.pdbx_seq_one_letter_code
_entity_poly.pdbx_strand_id
1 'polypeptide(L)'
;MAKDSPESIAFWGTLVPEGPLPGPAFSRLIISIFDHLRSTSTVPIPPMNPKGAKSYLNPEMIANFCDLMGITDLHVSPAEAQEMAVGTMDALYFVYFQFFCCFGQKPDSYPREGTNSNVPMITREGLRNWLIVLIILDPDDAHRRLNMLLAKKDHLFIDPFTEEPFAYPQIPRCAFPEKTVEPLAATFRQLQPKWRETRAKIMSAARVKRQEGVTSAQSNLATAELNAARMRAQASANAHQERRVYDSSSGKFMYSSTPGNF
;
A
#
# COMPACT_ATOMS: atom_id res chain seq x y z
N MET A 1 4.71 29.03 -18.57
CA MET A 1 4.57 29.12 -17.10
C MET A 1 4.06 30.50 -16.77
N ALA A 2 2.98 30.62 -15.99
CA ALA A 2 2.57 31.91 -15.45
C ALA A 2 3.72 32.46 -14.62
N LYS A 3 4.00 33.77 -14.71
CA LYS A 3 4.99 34.41 -13.83
C LYS A 3 4.47 34.34 -12.40
N ASP A 4 5.33 33.96 -11.47
CA ASP A 4 5.01 33.94 -10.04
C ASP A 4 4.63 35.36 -9.59
N SER A 5 3.42 35.55 -9.05
CA SER A 5 2.98 36.86 -8.56
C SER A 5 3.59 37.16 -7.19
N PRO A 6 3.82 38.44 -6.83
CA PRO A 6 4.31 38.82 -5.51
C PRO A 6 3.46 38.27 -4.35
N GLU A 7 2.14 38.19 -4.55
CA GLU A 7 1.20 37.67 -3.55
C GLU A 7 1.33 36.15 -3.38
N SER A 8 1.57 35.41 -4.47
CA SER A 8 1.85 33.97 -4.41
C SER A 8 3.15 33.69 -3.65
N ILE A 9 4.20 34.49 -3.93
CA ILE A 9 5.49 34.40 -3.24
C ILE A 9 5.31 34.69 -1.74
N ALA A 10 4.56 35.74 -1.39
CA ALA A 10 4.29 36.10 0.00
C ALA A 10 3.47 35.02 0.73
N PHE A 11 2.49 34.41 0.04
CA PHE A 11 1.67 33.34 0.62
C PHE A 11 2.48 32.07 0.90
N TRP A 12 3.19 31.55 -0.11
CA TRP A 12 3.93 30.30 0.03
C TRP A 12 5.17 30.45 0.92
N GLY A 13 5.85 31.60 0.84
CA GLY A 13 7.09 31.85 1.56
C GLY A 13 8.15 30.80 1.25
N THR A 14 9.03 30.52 2.21
CA THR A 14 10.00 29.41 2.12
C THR A 14 9.36 28.14 2.70
N LEU A 15 9.28 27.05 1.91
CA LEU A 15 8.68 25.80 2.37
C LEU A 15 9.50 25.15 3.48
N VAL A 16 10.82 25.13 3.31
CA VAL A 16 11.79 24.53 4.25
C VAL A 16 12.76 25.64 4.67
N PRO A 17 12.42 26.47 5.68
CA PRO A 17 13.34 27.46 6.22
C PRO A 17 14.54 26.76 6.88
N GLU A 18 15.59 27.51 7.24
CA GLU A 18 16.78 26.98 7.94
C GLU A 18 16.52 26.39 9.36
N GLY A 19 15.24 26.21 9.72
CA GLY A 19 14.78 25.68 11.01
C GLY A 19 14.05 24.35 10.89
N PRO A 20 13.67 23.74 12.02
CA PRO A 20 13.09 22.39 12.08
C PRO A 20 11.63 22.32 11.60
N LEU A 21 10.99 23.46 11.36
CA LEU A 21 9.56 23.53 11.03
C LEU A 21 9.36 24.07 9.62
N PRO A 22 8.47 23.45 8.82
CA PRO A 22 8.11 24.00 7.53
C PRO A 22 7.36 25.34 7.64
N GLY A 23 7.34 26.08 6.54
CA GLY A 23 6.56 27.31 6.43
C GLY A 23 5.05 27.08 6.70
N PRO A 24 4.30 28.11 7.13
CA PRO A 24 2.87 27.96 7.45
C PRO A 24 2.01 27.42 6.30
N ALA A 25 2.18 27.96 5.08
CA ALA A 25 1.45 27.49 3.90
C ALA A 25 1.78 26.02 3.56
N PHE A 26 3.05 25.62 3.71
CA PHE A 26 3.45 24.24 3.50
C PHE A 26 2.86 23.29 4.55
N SER A 27 2.81 23.71 5.82
CA SER A 27 2.14 22.95 6.88
C SER A 27 0.66 22.71 6.57
N ARG A 28 -0.03 23.74 6.06
CA ARG A 28 -1.43 23.63 5.63
C ARG A 28 -1.60 22.67 4.46
N LEU A 29 -0.71 22.74 3.47
CA LEU A 29 -0.71 21.81 2.34
C LEU A 29 -0.53 20.37 2.80
N ILE A 30 0.40 20.10 3.73
CA ILE A 30 0.61 18.75 4.27
C ILE A 30 -0.65 18.22 4.98
N ILE A 31 -1.33 19.06 5.77
CA ILE A 31 -2.59 18.68 6.40
C ILE A 31 -3.65 18.37 5.35
N SER A 32 -3.81 19.24 4.34
CA SER A 32 -4.77 19.07 3.26
C SER A 32 -4.54 17.76 2.48
N ILE A 33 -3.29 17.47 2.12
CA ILE A 33 -2.90 16.21 1.48
C ILE A 33 -3.28 15.03 2.36
N PHE A 34 -2.92 15.10 3.65
CA PHE A 34 -3.17 14.01 4.59
C PHE A 34 -4.67 13.74 4.77
N ASP A 35 -5.47 14.79 4.89
CA ASP A 35 -6.92 14.70 5.07
C ASP A 35 -7.61 14.21 3.79
N HIS A 36 -7.15 14.65 2.60
CA HIS A 36 -7.59 14.13 1.30
C HIS A 36 -7.33 12.62 1.16
N LEU A 37 -6.13 12.16 1.48
CA LEU A 37 -5.81 10.73 1.42
C LEU A 37 -6.67 9.90 2.37
N ARG A 38 -6.98 10.43 3.56
CA ARG A 38 -7.86 9.75 4.52
C ARG A 38 -9.31 9.74 4.08
N SER A 39 -9.82 10.82 3.50
CA SER A 39 -11.23 10.92 3.07
C SER A 39 -11.52 10.11 1.81
N THR A 40 -10.49 9.86 0.99
CA THR A 40 -10.61 9.11 -0.28
C THR A 40 -10.23 7.64 -0.16
N SER A 41 -9.70 7.19 1.00
CA SER A 41 -9.34 5.79 1.23
C SER A 41 -10.59 4.91 1.32
N THR A 42 -10.52 3.74 0.68
CA THR A 42 -11.58 2.73 0.74
C THR A 42 -11.39 1.75 1.89
N VAL A 43 -10.18 1.70 2.47
CA VAL A 43 -9.84 0.83 3.59
C VAL A 43 -10.24 1.47 4.93
N PRO A 44 -11.12 0.84 5.73
CA PRO A 44 -11.57 1.39 7.01
C PRO A 44 -10.42 1.51 8.02
N ILE A 45 -10.22 2.67 8.65
CA ILE A 45 -9.14 2.86 9.64
C ILE A 45 -9.57 2.25 10.99
N PRO A 46 -8.84 1.29 11.59
CA PRO A 46 -9.22 0.68 12.85
C PRO A 46 -9.06 1.69 14.00
N PRO A 47 -9.90 1.60 15.04
CA PRO A 47 -9.80 2.47 16.21
C PRO A 47 -8.46 2.24 16.92
N MET A 48 -7.82 3.34 17.31
CA MET A 48 -6.60 3.32 18.10
C MET A 48 -6.91 3.42 19.58
N ASN A 49 -5.99 2.92 20.42
CA ASN A 49 -6.00 3.22 21.85
C ASN A 49 -5.94 4.74 22.05
N PRO A 50 -6.88 5.35 22.79
CA PRO A 50 -6.89 6.80 23.00
C PRO A 50 -5.59 7.34 23.61
N LYS A 51 -4.88 6.53 24.41
CA LYS A 51 -3.59 6.92 24.99
C LYS A 51 -2.52 6.89 23.90
N GLY A 52 -2.20 8.07 23.37
CA GLY A 52 -1.19 8.23 22.32
C GLY A 52 -1.71 7.94 20.91
N ALA A 53 -3.03 8.01 20.70
CA ALA A 53 -3.61 7.93 19.37
C ALA A 53 -3.01 9.02 18.47
N LYS A 54 -2.57 8.62 17.27
CA LYS A 54 -2.04 9.53 16.25
C LYS A 54 -2.70 9.19 14.92
N SER A 55 -3.12 10.20 14.19
CA SER A 55 -3.58 10.00 12.81
C SER A 55 -2.42 9.47 11.96
N TYR A 56 -2.71 8.46 11.14
CA TYR A 56 -1.75 7.83 10.24
C TYR A 56 -2.35 7.59 8.84
N LEU A 57 -1.48 7.28 7.88
CA LEU A 57 -1.81 6.73 6.58
C LEU A 57 -1.49 5.23 6.55
N ASN A 58 -2.35 4.46 5.92
CA ASN A 58 -2.18 3.03 5.68
C ASN A 58 -1.50 2.80 4.30
N PRO A 59 -1.22 1.54 3.89
CA PRO A 59 -0.56 1.24 2.62
C PRO A 59 -1.32 1.74 1.39
N GLU A 60 -2.66 1.64 1.36
CA GLU A 60 -3.50 2.15 0.25
C GLU A 60 -3.32 3.67 0.09
N MET A 61 -3.45 4.42 1.18
CA MET A 61 -3.29 5.87 1.17
C MET A 61 -1.89 6.30 0.70
N ILE A 62 -0.85 5.56 1.10
CA ILE A 62 0.51 5.80 0.63
C ILE A 62 0.62 5.54 -0.87
N ALA A 63 0.10 4.41 -1.36
CA ALA A 63 0.16 4.07 -2.78
C ALA A 63 -0.53 5.16 -3.62
N ASN A 64 -1.74 5.56 -3.21
CA ASN A 64 -2.48 6.66 -3.84
C ASN A 64 -1.66 7.96 -3.84
N PHE A 65 -0.99 8.30 -2.73
CA PHE A 65 -0.15 9.49 -2.69
C PHE A 65 1.07 9.40 -3.60
N CYS A 66 1.72 8.24 -3.68
CA CYS A 66 2.84 8.03 -4.59
C CYS A 66 2.38 8.20 -6.04
N ASP A 67 1.23 7.63 -6.41
CA ASP A 67 0.65 7.78 -7.75
C ASP A 67 0.29 9.24 -8.06
N LEU A 68 -0.30 9.95 -7.10
CA LEU A 68 -0.63 11.37 -7.23
C LEU A 68 0.60 12.25 -7.46
N MET A 69 1.71 11.94 -6.78
CA MET A 69 3.00 12.62 -6.91
C MET A 69 3.87 12.07 -8.06
N GLY A 70 3.40 11.03 -8.76
CA GLY A 70 4.14 10.28 -9.78
C GLY A 70 5.43 9.66 -9.28
N ILE A 71 5.54 9.35 -7.98
CA ILE A 71 6.75 8.81 -7.35
C ILE A 71 6.91 7.35 -7.77
N THR A 72 7.88 7.13 -8.66
CA THR A 72 8.16 5.83 -9.26
C THR A 72 9.26 5.06 -8.55
N ASP A 73 10.03 5.68 -7.66
CA ASP A 73 11.20 5.01 -7.04
C ASP A 73 10.80 4.03 -5.93
N LEU A 74 9.57 4.17 -5.45
CA LEU A 74 8.87 3.17 -4.65
C LEU A 74 8.23 2.09 -5.52
N HIS A 75 8.21 2.22 -6.86
CA HIS A 75 7.54 1.27 -7.73
C HIS A 75 8.14 -0.11 -7.56
N VAL A 76 7.36 -0.92 -6.90
CA VAL A 76 7.05 -2.24 -7.38
C VAL A 76 6.46 -2.07 -8.78
N SER A 77 7.19 -2.50 -9.80
CA SER A 77 6.71 -2.48 -11.19
C SER A 77 5.36 -3.20 -11.30
N PRO A 78 4.51 -2.91 -12.30
CA PRO A 78 3.23 -3.60 -12.46
C PRO A 78 3.38 -5.14 -12.46
N ALA A 79 4.48 -5.65 -13.04
CA ALA A 79 4.83 -7.06 -13.00
C ALA A 79 5.15 -7.54 -11.57
N GLU A 80 5.99 -6.82 -10.82
CA GLU A 80 6.25 -7.16 -9.42
C GLU A 80 4.97 -7.05 -8.56
N ALA A 81 4.08 -6.09 -8.85
CA ALA A 81 2.87 -5.84 -8.07
C ALA A 81 1.84 -6.97 -8.25
N GLN A 82 1.68 -7.48 -9.48
CA GLN A 82 0.88 -8.67 -9.77
C GLN A 82 1.42 -9.92 -9.07
N GLU A 83 2.72 -9.95 -8.78
CA GLU A 83 3.39 -11.09 -8.19
C GLU A 83 3.47 -11.06 -6.66
N MET A 84 3.14 -9.93 -6.04
CA MET A 84 3.33 -9.69 -4.62
C MET A 84 2.06 -9.86 -3.81
N ALA A 85 2.17 -10.61 -2.72
CA ALA A 85 1.14 -10.60 -1.68
C ALA A 85 1.12 -9.21 -1.00
N VAL A 86 -0.05 -8.77 -0.56
CA VAL A 86 -0.24 -7.46 0.08
C VAL A 86 0.72 -7.26 1.26
N GLY A 87 0.94 -8.30 2.08
CA GLY A 87 1.89 -8.23 3.20
C GLY A 87 3.35 -7.96 2.80
N THR A 88 3.75 -8.28 1.57
CA THR A 88 5.08 -7.93 1.05
C THR A 88 5.16 -6.45 0.68
N MET A 89 4.12 -5.90 0.05
CA MET A 89 4.00 -4.46 -0.23
C MET A 89 4.09 -3.65 1.06
N ASP A 90 3.32 -4.05 2.07
CA ASP A 90 3.31 -3.40 3.39
C ASP A 90 4.69 -3.43 4.06
N ALA A 91 5.43 -4.53 3.90
CA ALA A 91 6.78 -4.65 4.42
C ALA A 91 7.77 -3.72 3.70
N LEU A 92 7.65 -3.58 2.37
CA LEU A 92 8.48 -2.65 1.60
C LEU A 92 8.21 -1.19 1.99
N TYR A 93 6.94 -0.79 2.01
CA TYR A 93 6.57 0.58 2.41
C TYR A 93 7.06 0.89 3.82
N PHE A 94 6.83 0.00 4.78
CA PHE A 94 7.29 0.18 6.15
C PHE A 94 8.80 0.44 6.23
N VAL A 95 9.61 -0.41 5.59
CA VAL A 95 11.07 -0.28 5.62
C VAL A 95 11.52 0.99 4.91
N TYR A 96 10.89 1.35 3.80
CA TYR A 96 11.18 2.59 3.09
C TYR A 96 10.96 3.81 4.00
N PHE A 97 9.77 3.94 4.60
CA PHE A 97 9.49 5.09 5.48
C PHE A 97 10.36 5.09 6.74
N GLN A 98 10.70 3.91 7.27
CA GLN A 98 11.65 3.81 8.38
C GLN A 98 13.02 4.42 8.02
N PHE A 99 13.55 4.13 6.82
CA PHE A 99 14.81 4.72 6.38
C PHE A 99 14.69 6.21 6.08
N PHE A 100 13.69 6.61 5.29
CA PHE A 100 13.68 7.94 4.68
C PHE A 100 12.87 8.99 5.43
N CYS A 101 12.06 8.61 6.42
CA CYS A 101 11.12 9.54 7.08
C CYS A 101 11.27 9.60 8.59
N CYS A 102 11.78 8.53 9.19
CA CYS A 102 11.99 8.44 10.62
C CYS A 102 13.48 8.49 11.01
N PHE A 103 14.39 8.75 10.08
CA PHE A 103 15.85 8.71 10.32
C PHE A 103 16.30 7.41 11.01
N GLY A 104 15.68 6.28 10.67
CA GLY A 104 15.94 4.99 11.30
C GLY A 104 15.23 4.76 12.64
N GLN A 105 14.54 5.76 13.19
CA GLN A 105 13.60 5.54 14.29
C GLN A 105 12.46 4.64 13.79
N LYS A 106 12.00 3.72 14.63
CA LYS A 106 10.78 2.97 14.30
C LYS A 106 9.63 3.99 14.28
N PRO A 107 8.83 4.09 13.20
CA PRO A 107 7.58 4.83 13.29
C PRO A 107 6.84 4.28 14.51
N ASP A 108 6.44 5.16 15.44
CA ASP A 108 5.93 4.79 16.77
C ASP A 108 5.13 3.50 16.69
N SER A 109 5.75 2.43 17.17
CA SER A 109 5.38 1.07 16.84
C SER A 109 4.09 0.70 17.57
N TYR A 110 2.96 0.92 16.90
CA TYR A 110 1.69 0.31 17.27
C TYR A 110 1.73 -1.18 16.87
N PRO A 111 1.13 -2.11 17.66
CA PRO A 111 1.16 -3.53 17.36
C PRO A 111 0.65 -3.78 15.94
N ARG A 112 1.48 -4.46 15.15
CA ARG A 112 1.23 -4.90 13.77
C ARG A 112 0.21 -6.05 13.70
N GLU A 113 -0.62 -6.19 14.74
CA GLU A 113 -1.59 -7.25 14.88
C GLU A 113 -2.83 -6.86 14.08
N GLY A 114 -2.82 -7.24 12.81
CA GLY A 114 -3.95 -7.11 11.90
C GLY A 114 -3.67 -7.94 10.66
N THR A 115 -4.56 -8.87 10.32
CA THR A 115 -4.44 -9.74 9.14
C THR A 115 -4.73 -9.00 7.83
N ASN A 116 -5.21 -7.75 7.90
CA ASN A 116 -5.76 -7.03 6.77
C ASN A 116 -4.98 -5.72 6.58
N SER A 117 -4.01 -5.69 5.66
CA SER A 117 -3.58 -4.58 4.77
C SER A 117 -3.69 -3.11 5.22
N ASN A 118 -3.75 -2.85 6.51
CA ASN A 118 -4.22 -1.61 7.11
C ASN A 118 -3.38 -1.26 8.35
N VAL A 119 -2.11 -1.61 8.24
CA VAL A 119 -1.08 -1.31 9.21
C VAL A 119 -0.75 0.19 9.13
N PRO A 120 -0.61 0.88 10.27
CA PRO A 120 -0.11 2.25 10.25
C PRO A 120 1.27 2.33 9.58
N MET A 121 1.38 3.10 8.50
CA MET A 121 2.65 3.30 7.77
C MET A 121 3.36 4.56 8.23
N ILE A 122 2.67 5.70 8.18
CA ILE A 122 3.26 6.99 8.50
C ILE A 122 2.24 7.89 9.19
N THR A 123 2.69 8.64 10.18
CA THR A 123 1.87 9.70 10.80
C THR A 123 1.89 10.95 9.94
N ARG A 124 1.03 11.93 10.25
CA ARG A 124 1.09 13.26 9.63
C ARG A 124 2.49 13.90 9.76
N GLU A 125 3.11 13.72 10.92
CA GLU A 125 4.49 14.15 11.19
C GLU A 125 5.51 13.45 10.28
N GLY A 126 5.38 12.12 10.11
CA GLY A 126 6.25 11.40 9.20
C GLY A 126 6.07 11.84 7.74
N LEU A 127 4.82 12.09 7.29
CA LEU A 127 4.55 12.61 5.93
C LEU A 127 5.22 13.97 5.71
N ARG A 128 5.12 14.87 6.69
CA ARG A 128 5.84 16.14 6.67
C ARG A 128 7.34 15.94 6.49
N ASN A 129 7.94 15.12 7.33
CA ASN A 129 9.38 14.87 7.28
C ASN A 129 9.78 14.26 5.94
N TRP A 130 8.98 13.33 5.41
CA TRP A 130 9.23 12.76 4.10
C TRP A 130 9.23 13.80 2.98
N LEU A 131 8.23 14.69 2.94
CA LEU A 131 8.15 15.72 1.91
C LEU A 131 9.30 16.73 2.02
N ILE A 132 9.72 17.07 3.24
CA ILE A 132 10.92 17.87 3.48
C ILE A 132 12.16 17.17 2.91
N VAL A 133 12.30 15.86 3.13
CA VAL A 133 13.41 15.06 2.58
C VAL A 133 13.41 15.07 1.06
N LEU A 134 12.24 14.92 0.42
CA LEU A 134 12.12 15.00 -1.03
C LEU A 134 12.56 16.38 -1.56
N ILE A 135 12.10 17.47 -0.92
CA ILE A 135 12.49 18.84 -1.27
C ILE A 135 14.00 19.06 -1.11
N ILE A 136 14.59 18.52 -0.04
CA ILE A 136 16.02 18.69 0.25
C ILE A 136 16.91 17.93 -0.75
N LEU A 137 16.48 16.74 -1.14
CA LEU A 137 17.24 15.88 -2.05
C LEU A 137 17.24 16.43 -3.48
N ASP A 138 16.05 16.77 -3.96
CA ASP A 138 15.85 17.25 -5.32
C ASP A 138 14.78 18.36 -5.31
N PRO A 139 15.17 19.62 -5.04
CA PRO A 139 14.23 20.74 -4.95
C PRO A 139 13.44 20.95 -6.24
N ASP A 140 14.06 20.71 -7.40
CA ASP A 140 13.44 20.92 -8.71
C ASP A 140 12.41 19.82 -9.01
N ASP A 141 12.74 18.55 -8.74
CA ASP A 141 11.79 17.46 -8.89
C ASP A 141 10.63 17.58 -7.90
N ALA A 142 10.91 17.96 -6.65
CA ALA A 142 9.86 18.22 -5.65
C ALA A 142 8.94 19.38 -6.06
N HIS A 143 9.51 20.49 -6.57
CA HIS A 143 8.75 21.62 -7.11
C HIS A 143 7.82 21.19 -8.23
N ARG A 144 8.35 20.40 -9.19
CA ARG A 144 7.57 19.85 -10.30
C ARG A 144 6.43 18.96 -9.81
N ARG A 145 6.70 18.03 -8.89
CA ARG A 145 5.70 17.07 -8.40
C ARG A 145 4.60 17.71 -7.56
N LEU A 146 4.95 18.61 -6.64
CA LEU A 146 3.95 19.31 -5.81
C LEU A 146 3.05 20.21 -6.66
N ASN A 147 3.59 20.88 -7.68
CA ASN A 147 2.78 21.66 -8.60
C ASN A 147 1.91 20.77 -9.51
N MET A 148 2.41 19.62 -9.94
CA MET A 148 1.61 18.63 -10.66
C MET A 148 0.45 18.10 -9.80
N LEU A 149 0.70 17.86 -8.51
CA LEU A 149 -0.31 17.47 -7.54
C LEU A 149 -1.41 18.53 -7.43
N LEU A 150 -1.05 19.80 -7.24
CA LEU A 150 -2.00 20.91 -7.12
C LEU A 150 -2.75 21.22 -8.42
N ALA A 151 -2.18 20.87 -9.58
CA ALA A 151 -2.81 21.09 -10.89
C ALA A 151 -3.84 20.01 -11.28
N LYS A 152 -3.96 18.91 -10.53
CA LYS A 152 -4.91 17.83 -10.80
C LYS A 152 -6.35 18.29 -10.55
N LYS A 153 -7.14 18.42 -11.62
CA LYS A 153 -8.53 18.91 -11.54
C LYS A 153 -9.50 17.95 -10.86
N ASP A 154 -9.15 16.68 -10.84
CA ASP A 154 -9.86 15.57 -10.20
C ASP A 154 -9.53 15.43 -8.70
N HIS A 155 -8.56 16.20 -8.19
CA HIS A 155 -8.16 16.17 -6.79
C HIS A 155 -8.09 17.61 -6.24
N LEU A 156 -9.16 18.01 -5.56
CA LEU A 156 -9.23 19.34 -4.95
C LEU A 156 -8.66 19.31 -3.53
N PHE A 157 -7.55 20.01 -3.31
CA PHE A 157 -6.97 20.22 -1.98
C PHE A 157 -7.55 21.49 -1.34
N ILE A 158 -8.16 21.32 -0.17
CA ILE A 158 -8.79 22.41 0.61
C ILE A 158 -7.83 22.89 1.68
N ASP A 159 -7.63 24.21 1.82
CA ASP A 159 -6.87 24.79 2.94
C ASP A 159 -7.67 24.56 4.23
N PRO A 160 -7.13 23.79 5.20
CA PRO A 160 -7.85 23.44 6.42
C PRO A 160 -8.15 24.64 7.34
N PHE A 161 -7.59 25.82 7.07
CA PHE A 161 -7.82 27.02 7.87
C PHE A 161 -8.90 27.93 7.27
N THR A 162 -9.08 27.90 5.96
CA THR A 162 -10.08 28.74 5.28
C THR A 162 -11.27 27.93 4.77
N GLU A 163 -11.17 26.60 4.75
CA GLU A 163 -12.18 25.68 4.19
C GLU A 163 -12.45 25.90 2.70
N GLU A 164 -11.54 26.60 2.02
CA GLU A 164 -11.59 26.95 0.60
C GLU A 164 -10.40 26.32 -0.15
N PRO A 165 -10.46 26.17 -1.48
CA PRO A 165 -9.28 25.82 -2.26
C PRO A 165 -8.11 26.78 -1.99
N PHE A 166 -6.88 26.27 -2.07
CA PHE A 166 -5.69 27.12 -1.92
C PHE A 166 -5.74 28.30 -2.91
N ALA A 167 -5.67 29.52 -2.37
CA ALA A 167 -5.76 30.76 -3.15
C ALA A 167 -4.73 30.82 -4.30
N TYR A 168 -3.57 30.19 -4.11
CA TYR A 168 -2.51 30.09 -5.11
C TYR A 168 -2.20 28.61 -5.41
N PRO A 169 -2.78 28.02 -6.47
CA PRO A 169 -2.62 26.60 -6.79
C PRO A 169 -1.25 26.26 -7.40
N GLN A 170 -0.34 27.22 -7.48
CA GLN A 170 1.03 27.04 -7.95
C GLN A 170 1.99 27.53 -6.88
N ILE A 171 2.91 26.66 -6.47
CA ILE A 171 4.01 27.00 -5.58
C ILE A 171 5.16 27.61 -6.41
N PRO A 172 5.59 28.84 -6.11
CA PRO A 172 6.66 29.50 -6.84
C PRO A 172 8.01 28.81 -6.60
N ARG A 173 8.91 28.87 -7.58
CA ARG A 173 10.20 28.16 -7.48
C ARG A 173 11.06 28.68 -6.33
N CYS A 174 10.95 29.96 -5.99
CA CYS A 174 11.69 30.58 -4.89
C CYS A 174 11.27 30.07 -3.50
N ALA A 175 10.15 29.34 -3.39
CA ALA A 175 9.75 28.70 -2.14
C ALA A 175 10.61 27.47 -1.78
N PHE A 176 11.35 26.95 -2.77
CA PHE A 176 12.21 25.78 -2.64
C PHE A 176 13.69 26.21 -2.55
N PRO A 177 14.55 25.41 -1.90
CA PRO A 177 16.00 25.63 -1.94
C PRO A 177 16.52 25.78 -3.38
N GLU A 178 17.49 26.66 -3.61
CA GLU A 178 18.09 26.83 -4.95
C GLU A 178 18.80 25.57 -5.42
N LYS A 179 19.37 24.81 -4.49
CA LYS A 179 20.15 23.60 -4.73
C LYS A 179 19.86 22.56 -3.65
N THR A 180 20.22 21.31 -3.94
CA THR A 180 20.25 20.23 -2.97
C THR A 180 20.99 20.63 -1.69
N VAL A 181 20.42 20.31 -0.53
CA VAL A 181 21.04 20.60 0.77
C VAL A 181 22.02 19.47 1.12
N GLU A 182 23.27 19.61 0.68
CA GLU A 182 24.27 18.54 0.62
C GLU A 182 24.51 17.74 1.91
N PRO A 183 24.61 18.32 3.12
CA PRO A 183 24.82 17.52 4.34
C PRO A 183 23.69 16.51 4.61
N LEU A 184 22.45 16.94 4.38
CA LEU A 184 21.28 16.09 4.55
C LEU A 184 21.13 15.14 3.37
N ALA A 185 21.35 15.61 2.15
CA ALA A 185 21.30 14.78 0.96
C ALA A 185 22.32 13.63 1.00
N ALA A 186 23.54 13.89 1.48
CA ALA A 186 24.57 12.87 1.68
C ALA A 186 24.11 11.76 2.64
N THR A 187 23.39 12.12 3.72
CA THR A 187 22.84 11.15 4.68
C THR A 187 21.87 10.19 3.98
N PHE A 188 20.95 10.70 3.16
CA PHE A 188 20.00 9.84 2.44
C PHE A 188 20.65 9.03 1.32
N ARG A 189 21.66 9.57 0.64
CA ARG A 189 22.46 8.81 -0.35
C ARG A 189 23.13 7.60 0.31
N GLN A 190 23.57 7.71 1.57
CA GLN A 190 24.11 6.57 2.33
C GLN A 190 23.05 5.54 2.75
N LEU A 191 21.79 5.95 2.87
CA LEU A 191 20.67 5.04 3.16
C LEU A 191 20.20 4.27 1.93
N GLN A 192 20.40 4.79 0.72
CA GLN A 192 19.97 4.13 -0.52
C GLN A 192 20.52 2.70 -0.68
N PRO A 193 21.82 2.40 -0.49
CA PRO A 193 22.32 1.04 -0.57
C PRO A 193 21.64 0.10 0.44
N LYS A 194 21.45 0.55 1.69
CA LYS A 194 20.79 -0.24 2.75
C LYS A 194 19.34 -0.55 2.40
N TRP A 195 18.63 0.44 1.84
CA TRP A 195 17.29 0.26 1.31
C TRP A 195 17.25 -0.78 0.18
N ARG A 196 18.12 -0.64 -0.83
CA ARG A 196 18.18 -1.59 -1.97
C ARG A 196 18.45 -3.02 -1.51
N GLU A 197 19.39 -3.20 -0.58
CA GLU A 197 19.70 -4.50 0.00
C GLU A 197 18.49 -5.08 0.76
N THR A 198 17.84 -4.27 1.61
CA THR A 198 16.69 -4.73 2.39
C THR A 198 15.49 -5.05 1.50
N ARG A 199 15.23 -4.23 0.47
CA ARG A 199 14.24 -4.50 -0.58
C ARG A 199 14.52 -5.84 -1.26
N ALA A 200 15.76 -6.09 -1.68
CA ALA A 200 16.14 -7.34 -2.34
C ALA A 200 15.89 -8.56 -1.44
N LYS A 201 16.20 -8.46 -0.13
CA LYS A 201 15.92 -9.52 0.84
C LYS A 201 14.42 -9.79 1.00
N ILE A 202 13.60 -8.74 1.14
CA ILE A 202 12.14 -8.87 1.24
C ILE A 202 11.56 -9.52 -0.02
N MET A 203 11.98 -9.06 -1.19
CA MET A 203 11.53 -9.60 -2.48
C MET A 203 11.95 -11.07 -2.68
N SER A 204 13.18 -11.41 -2.32
CA SER A 204 13.66 -12.81 -2.39
C SER A 204 12.85 -13.73 -1.48
N ALA A 205 12.65 -13.32 -0.21
CA ALA A 205 11.85 -14.10 0.74
C ALA A 205 10.39 -14.28 0.29
N ALA A 206 9.80 -13.26 -0.34
CA ALA A 206 8.45 -13.34 -0.90
C ALA A 206 8.36 -14.34 -2.07
N ARG A 207 9.36 -14.36 -2.95
CA ARG A 207 9.45 -15.32 -4.06
C ARG A 207 9.55 -16.76 -3.57
N VAL A 208 10.38 -17.02 -2.56
CA VAL A 208 10.53 -18.36 -1.95
C VAL A 208 9.21 -18.83 -1.34
N LYS A 209 8.57 -18.00 -0.50
CA LYS A 209 7.26 -18.35 0.11
C LYS A 209 6.19 -18.65 -0.93
N ARG A 210 6.19 -17.94 -2.05
CA ARG A 210 5.24 -18.18 -3.15
C ARG A 210 5.51 -19.51 -3.84
N GLN A 211 6.77 -19.83 -4.13
CA GLN A 211 7.14 -21.12 -4.75
C GLN A 211 6.75 -22.30 -3.84
N GLU A 212 6.99 -22.19 -2.54
CA GLU A 212 6.54 -23.17 -1.54
C GLU A 212 5.01 -23.33 -1.54
N GLY A 213 4.28 -22.20 -1.57
CA GLY A 213 2.81 -22.20 -1.63
C GLY A 213 2.26 -22.84 -2.90
N VAL A 214 2.84 -22.55 -4.07
CA VAL A 214 2.45 -23.16 -5.35
C VAL A 214 2.72 -24.67 -5.35
N THR A 215 3.88 -25.08 -4.86
CA THR A 215 4.25 -26.51 -4.78
C THR A 215 3.31 -27.28 -3.85
N SER A 216 2.97 -26.68 -2.70
CA SER A 216 1.97 -27.24 -1.77
C SER A 216 0.58 -27.34 -2.40
N ALA A 217 0.12 -26.30 -3.08
CA ALA A 217 -1.18 -26.30 -3.77
C ALA A 217 -1.25 -27.36 -4.89
N GLN A 218 -0.19 -27.51 -5.69
CA GLN A 218 -0.09 -28.54 -6.72
C GLN A 218 -0.12 -29.95 -6.13
N SER A 219 0.60 -30.18 -5.03
CA SER A 219 0.56 -31.46 -4.31
C SER A 219 -0.83 -31.79 -3.76
N ASN A 220 -1.51 -30.79 -3.20
CA ASN A 220 -2.88 -30.93 -2.69
C ASN A 220 -3.89 -31.21 -3.82
N LEU A 221 -3.76 -30.54 -4.96
CA LEU A 221 -4.61 -30.78 -6.12
C LEU A 221 -4.42 -32.21 -6.67
N ALA A 222 -3.17 -32.64 -6.84
CA ALA A 222 -2.87 -34.01 -7.28
C ALA A 222 -3.45 -35.07 -6.32
N THR A 223 -3.37 -34.80 -5.01
CA THR A 223 -3.96 -35.68 -3.98
C THR A 223 -5.49 -35.70 -4.07
N ALA A 224 -6.13 -34.54 -4.27
CA ALA A 224 -7.57 -34.44 -4.42
C ALA A 224 -8.07 -35.17 -5.69
N GLU A 225 -7.36 -35.03 -6.81
CA GLU A 225 -7.66 -35.73 -8.06
C GLU A 225 -7.52 -37.24 -7.93
N LEU A 226 -6.47 -37.72 -7.25
CA LEU A 226 -6.28 -39.14 -6.97
C LEU A 226 -7.41 -39.70 -6.11
N ASN A 227 -7.81 -38.97 -5.06
CA ASN A 227 -8.92 -39.37 -4.20
C ASN A 227 -10.25 -39.37 -4.95
N ALA A 228 -10.50 -38.36 -5.80
CA ALA A 228 -11.69 -38.33 -6.65
C ALA A 228 -11.73 -39.50 -7.64
N ALA A 229 -10.59 -39.85 -8.26
CA ALA A 229 -10.48 -41.00 -9.15
C ALA A 229 -10.76 -42.33 -8.40
N ARG A 230 -10.23 -42.49 -7.18
CA ARG A 230 -10.52 -43.65 -6.32
C ARG A 230 -12.01 -43.76 -5.99
N MET A 231 -12.65 -42.66 -5.61
CA MET A 231 -14.08 -42.65 -5.31
C MET A 231 -14.94 -43.01 -6.53
N ARG A 232 -14.60 -42.49 -7.72
CA ARG A 232 -15.29 -42.87 -8.98
C ARG A 232 -15.12 -44.35 -9.31
N ALA A 233 -13.92 -44.89 -9.15
CA ALA A 233 -13.65 -46.31 -9.39
C ALA A 233 -14.44 -47.20 -8.42
N GLN A 234 -14.48 -46.84 -7.14
CA GLN A 234 -15.24 -47.57 -6.13
C GLN A 234 -16.76 -47.49 -6.37
N ALA A 235 -17.28 -46.31 -6.72
CA ALA A 235 -18.70 -46.15 -7.07
C ALA A 235 -19.08 -47.00 -8.30
N SER A 236 -18.23 -47.05 -9.32
CA SER A 236 -18.43 -47.90 -10.50
C SER A 236 -18.40 -49.39 -10.14
N ALA A 237 -17.44 -49.82 -9.31
CA ALA A 237 -17.35 -51.20 -8.85
C ALA A 237 -18.58 -51.63 -8.05
N ASN A 238 -19.06 -50.77 -7.14
CA ASN A 238 -20.28 -51.01 -6.37
C ASN A 238 -21.51 -51.11 -7.30
N ALA A 239 -21.65 -50.20 -8.27
CA ALA A 239 -22.74 -50.25 -9.24
C ALA A 239 -22.73 -51.54 -10.09
N HIS A 240 -21.54 -52.02 -10.48
CA HIS A 240 -21.40 -53.30 -11.18
C HIS A 240 -21.75 -54.50 -10.29
N GLN A 241 -21.40 -54.45 -8.99
CA GLN A 241 -21.73 -55.50 -8.04
C GLN A 241 -23.24 -55.54 -7.77
N GLU A 242 -23.90 -54.40 -7.58
CA GLU A 242 -25.36 -54.30 -7.44
C GLU A 242 -26.09 -54.84 -8.68
N ARG A 243 -25.62 -54.52 -9.90
CA ARG A 243 -26.16 -55.11 -11.14
C ARG A 243 -26.00 -56.63 -11.19
N ARG A 244 -24.87 -57.18 -10.75
CA ARG A 244 -24.65 -58.64 -10.70
C ARG A 244 -25.53 -59.34 -9.65
N VAL A 245 -25.78 -58.70 -8.52
CA VAL A 245 -26.73 -59.20 -7.53
C VAL A 245 -28.14 -59.22 -8.12
N TYR A 246 -28.52 -58.21 -8.91
CA TYR A 246 -29.82 -58.18 -9.59
C TYR A 246 -30.00 -59.29 -10.64
N ASP A 247 -28.93 -59.65 -11.37
CA ASP A 247 -28.97 -60.70 -12.40
C ASP A 247 -28.89 -62.12 -11.81
N SER A 248 -28.25 -62.29 -10.63
CA SER A 248 -28.13 -63.59 -9.95
C SER A 248 -29.25 -63.89 -8.95
N SER A 249 -29.88 -62.86 -8.38
CA SER A 249 -31.06 -63.00 -7.52
C SER A 249 -32.33 -62.86 -8.35
N SER A 250 -32.62 -63.97 -9.05
CA SER A 250 -33.89 -64.39 -9.63
C SER A 250 -34.21 -63.93 -11.07
N GLY A 251 -34.54 -64.91 -11.90
CA GLY A 251 -35.63 -64.77 -12.86
C GLY A 251 -36.99 -64.59 -12.15
N LYS A 252 -37.10 -63.69 -11.17
CA LYS A 252 -38.34 -63.37 -10.43
C LYS A 252 -38.23 -62.02 -9.71
N PHE A 253 -38.51 -60.95 -10.46
CA PHE A 253 -38.79 -59.62 -9.89
C PHE A 253 -39.75 -59.71 -8.69
N MET A 254 -39.26 -59.38 -7.49
CA MET A 254 -40.11 -58.99 -6.37
C MET A 254 -40.09 -57.47 -6.28
N TYR A 255 -41.15 -56.84 -6.76
CA TYR A 255 -41.45 -55.46 -6.42
C TYR A 255 -41.71 -55.40 -4.91
N SER A 256 -40.73 -54.93 -4.14
CA SER A 256 -40.95 -54.43 -2.79
C SER A 256 -41.65 -53.07 -2.92
N SER A 257 -42.97 -53.08 -3.05
CA SER A 257 -43.80 -51.92 -2.75
C SER A 257 -43.72 -51.68 -1.24
N THR A 258 -42.75 -50.90 -0.79
CA THR A 258 -42.85 -50.25 0.51
C THR A 258 -43.77 -49.04 0.31
N PRO A 259 -44.98 -49.01 0.89
CA PRO A 259 -45.81 -47.83 0.84
C PRO A 259 -45.09 -46.74 1.63
N GLY A 260 -44.73 -45.65 0.95
CA GLY A 260 -44.39 -44.42 1.64
C GLY A 260 -45.64 -43.97 2.40
N ASN A 261 -45.52 -43.90 3.72
CA ASN A 261 -46.40 -43.08 4.53
C ASN A 261 -46.22 -41.62 4.05
N PHE A 262 -47.32 -41.05 3.53
CA PHE A 262 -47.53 -39.61 3.52
C PHE A 262 -47.67 -39.09 4.95
#